data_AF-A0AB38BHT7-F1
#
_entry.id   AF-A0AB38BHT7-F1
#
_cell.length_a   1.000
_cell.length_b   1.000
_cell.length_c   1.000
_cell.angle_alpha   90.00
_cell.angle_beta   90.00
_cell.angle_gamma   90.00
#
_symmetry.space_group_name_H-M   'P 1'
#
loop_
_entity.id
_entity.type
_entity.pdbx_description
1 polymer ?
#
loop_
_entity_poly.entity_id
_entity_poly.type
_entity_poly.pdbx_seq_one_letter_code
_entity_poly.pdbx_strand_id
1 'polypeptide(L)'
;MEFLTDRGYTKNQKVVNQLKPVATYEEIEQQRGDKSILYVDVRSSSEYAKSTIPGAVNVPVLNDEDRKVVGTLYVAGRIDEAKSHGIQVISPRLPEIFSLFQEYTKAYDQVVIFCSRGGFRSNSIFSLLKSLGMNVHRMEGGYKNYRSTINNLIPVLFEKIQFVTLYGNTGTGKTAILEQLKKRGANVLDLEACANNRGSVFGGVGLKKKQPHNQKMFESLLVESATGWKEPLVVFTEGESKRIGQAVLPPALIDAMQKGINLNIEASLDYRIGQIKKDYLHSNETELLAALDRLKSYLNEARVEGYKEQVRQHDFEAVIADLLVKYYDPRYNFNKKEFSAVFRNEDAAATAEAIMEWMKQRND
;
A
#
# COMPACT_ATOMS: atom_id res chain seq x y z
N MET A 1 43.37 17.60 37.63
CA MET A 1 42.35 18.67 37.71
C MET A 1 42.62 19.61 36.55
N GLU A 2 41.70 19.63 35.58
CA GLU A 2 41.00 20.84 35.10
C GLU A 2 41.63 22.21 35.50
N PHE A 3 41.74 23.25 34.69
CA PHE A 3 40.91 23.70 33.56
C PHE A 3 41.53 25.01 33.00
N LEU A 4 41.17 25.39 31.76
CA LEU A 4 41.22 26.73 31.12
C LEU A 4 42.60 27.16 30.56
N THR A 5 42.78 27.71 29.35
CA THR A 5 41.92 28.48 28.41
C THR A 5 42.65 28.53 27.05
N ASP A 6 41.99 28.21 25.96
CA ASP A 6 41.42 29.15 24.97
C ASP A 6 42.43 29.72 23.94
N ARG A 7 42.35 29.21 22.71
CA ARG A 7 42.33 29.97 21.44
C ARG A 7 42.47 29.03 20.24
N GLY A 8 41.47 29.06 19.37
CA GLY A 8 41.61 28.68 17.97
C GLY A 8 40.59 27.66 17.50
N TYR A 9 39.87 28.04 16.43
CA TYR A 9 38.96 27.25 15.58
C TYR A 9 37.47 27.56 15.65
N THR A 10 37.10 28.83 15.45
CA THR A 10 35.82 29.14 14.76
C THR A 10 36.00 28.97 13.25
N LYS A 11 35.91 27.72 12.80
CA LYS A 11 35.52 27.32 11.44
C LYS A 11 35.33 25.81 11.47
N ASN A 12 34.10 25.34 11.66
CA ASN A 12 33.66 24.13 10.99
C ASN A 12 32.13 23.99 10.97
N GLN A 13 31.65 24.03 9.73
CA GLN A 13 30.60 23.18 9.18
C GLN A 13 29.20 23.32 9.80
N LYS A 14 28.40 24.18 9.17
CA LYS A 14 27.08 23.71 8.70
C LYS A 14 27.33 22.51 7.77
N VAL A 15 27.36 21.29 8.32
CA VAL A 15 27.20 20.09 7.51
C VAL A 15 25.76 20.15 7.00
N VAL A 16 25.58 20.64 5.78
CA VAL A 16 24.38 20.34 5.02
C VAL A 16 24.37 18.81 4.92
N ASN A 17 23.45 18.13 5.60
CA ASN A 17 23.30 16.67 5.52
C ASN A 17 23.03 16.29 4.05
N GLN A 18 24.10 15.94 3.33
CA GLN A 18 24.04 15.41 1.99
C GLN A 18 23.88 13.89 2.11
N LEU A 19 22.85 13.37 1.47
CA LEU A 19 22.62 11.93 1.41
C LEU A 19 23.85 11.25 0.81
N LYS A 20 24.33 10.18 1.45
CA LYS A 20 25.45 9.41 0.92
C LYS A 20 25.09 8.86 -0.47
N PRO A 21 26.04 8.76 -1.42
CA PRO A 21 25.76 8.20 -2.74
C PRO A 21 25.22 6.77 -2.69
N VAL A 22 25.57 6.02 -1.64
CA VAL A 22 25.04 4.70 -1.32
C VAL A 22 24.57 4.71 0.13
N ALA A 23 23.33 4.29 0.38
CA ALA A 23 22.71 4.27 1.70
C ALA A 23 21.59 3.22 1.74
N THR A 24 21.26 2.73 2.94
CA THR A 24 20.10 1.86 3.18
C THR A 24 18.78 2.64 3.02
N TYR A 25 17.65 1.94 2.84
CA TYR A 25 16.35 2.62 2.77
C TYR A 25 16.05 3.46 4.02
N GLU A 26 16.41 2.94 5.19
CA GLU A 26 16.20 3.63 6.47
C GLU A 26 17.01 4.92 6.57
N GLU A 27 18.30 4.89 6.21
CA GLU A 27 19.14 6.10 6.17
C GLU A 27 18.61 7.14 5.18
N ILE A 28 18.09 6.69 4.03
CA ILE A 28 17.49 7.57 3.01
C ILE A 28 16.27 8.30 3.59
N GLU A 29 15.32 7.56 4.18
CA GLU A 29 14.12 8.17 4.76
C GLU A 29 14.43 9.06 5.97
N GLN A 30 15.41 8.69 6.81
CA GLN A 30 15.86 9.54 7.93
C GLN A 30 16.50 10.86 7.46
N GLN A 31 17.12 10.87 6.28
CA GLN A 31 17.80 12.03 5.71
C GLN A 31 16.94 12.79 4.68
N ARG A 32 15.70 12.33 4.45
CA ARG A 32 14.78 12.88 3.45
C ARG A 32 14.45 14.34 3.72
N GLY A 33 14.05 14.67 4.95
CA GLY A 33 13.52 16.00 5.29
C GLY A 33 12.37 16.38 4.34
N ASP A 34 12.39 17.61 3.83
CA ASP A 34 11.39 18.09 2.85
C ASP A 34 11.72 17.74 1.38
N LYS A 35 12.80 16.97 1.14
CA LYS A 35 13.25 16.66 -0.22
C LYS A 35 12.31 15.68 -0.91
N SER A 36 12.06 15.96 -2.18
CA SER A 36 11.38 15.04 -3.08
C SER A 36 12.34 13.91 -3.49
N ILE A 37 11.92 12.66 -3.30
CA ILE A 37 12.70 11.47 -3.64
C ILE A 37 11.95 10.66 -4.69
N LEU A 38 12.62 10.34 -5.79
CA LEU A 38 12.16 9.33 -6.75
C LEU A 38 12.95 8.05 -6.58
N TYR A 39 12.23 6.96 -6.26
CA TYR A 39 12.77 5.62 -6.31
C TYR A 39 12.67 5.04 -7.73
N VAL A 40 13.80 4.57 -8.27
CA VAL A 40 13.88 3.99 -9.61
C VAL A 40 14.23 2.50 -9.51
N ASP A 41 13.25 1.66 -9.82
CA ASP A 41 13.38 0.21 -9.85
C ASP A 41 13.99 -0.23 -11.18
N VAL A 42 15.24 -0.67 -11.15
CA VAL A 42 15.94 -1.13 -12.36
C VAL A 42 15.80 -2.63 -12.63
N ARG A 43 14.92 -3.31 -11.90
CA ARG A 43 14.56 -4.71 -12.18
C ARG A 43 13.71 -4.81 -13.44
N SER A 44 13.53 -6.04 -13.92
CA SER A 44 12.69 -6.28 -15.09
C SER A 44 11.22 -5.92 -14.80
N SER A 45 10.45 -5.69 -15.87
CA SER A 45 9.05 -5.26 -15.77
C SER A 45 8.19 -6.25 -14.98
N SER A 46 8.43 -7.57 -15.12
CA SER A 46 7.72 -8.57 -14.30
C SER A 46 8.09 -8.51 -12.81
N GLU A 47 9.35 -8.23 -12.46
CA GLU A 47 9.76 -8.08 -11.06
C GLU A 47 9.11 -6.83 -10.42
N TYR A 48 9.00 -5.73 -11.17
CA TYR A 48 8.31 -4.51 -10.77
C TYR A 48 6.80 -4.72 -10.63
N ALA A 49 6.16 -5.27 -11.66
CA ALA A 49 4.73 -5.57 -11.70
C ALA A 49 4.29 -6.60 -10.63
N LYS A 50 5.24 -7.36 -10.08
CA LYS A 50 4.96 -8.24 -8.94
C LYS A 50 4.90 -7.47 -7.62
N SER A 51 5.84 -6.57 -7.35
CA SER A 51 5.86 -5.73 -6.15
C SER A 51 7.05 -4.79 -6.21
N THR A 52 6.90 -3.54 -5.79
CA THR A 52 7.97 -2.54 -5.77
C THR A 52 7.83 -1.61 -4.55
N ILE A 53 8.63 -0.55 -4.48
CA ILE A 53 8.43 0.52 -3.49
C ILE A 53 7.26 1.39 -3.97
N PRO A 54 6.27 1.75 -3.13
CA PRO A 54 5.20 2.66 -3.52
C PRO A 54 5.74 3.95 -4.13
N GLY A 55 5.10 4.41 -5.22
CA GLY A 55 5.54 5.58 -5.97
C GLY A 55 6.79 5.39 -6.85
N ALA A 56 7.45 4.22 -6.83
CA ALA A 56 8.62 3.98 -7.67
C ALA A 56 8.26 3.86 -9.15
N VAL A 57 9.18 4.31 -10.02
CA VAL A 57 9.13 4.11 -11.47
C VAL A 57 10.03 2.96 -11.90
N ASN A 58 9.71 2.31 -13.03
CA ASN A 58 10.49 1.19 -13.55
C ASN A 58 11.35 1.62 -14.74
N VAL A 59 12.66 1.39 -14.64
CA VAL A 59 13.62 1.57 -15.74
C VAL A 59 14.44 0.27 -15.90
N PRO A 60 13.89 -0.75 -16.58
CA PRO A 60 14.52 -2.07 -16.63
C PRO A 60 15.91 -2.04 -17.26
N VAL A 61 16.92 -2.45 -16.51
CA VAL A 61 18.27 -2.69 -17.04
C VAL A 61 18.32 -3.93 -17.92
N LEU A 62 17.54 -4.94 -17.56
CA LEU A 62 17.31 -6.15 -18.36
C LEU A 62 15.80 -6.29 -18.55
N ASN A 63 15.37 -6.67 -19.76
CA ASN A 63 14.00 -7.14 -19.96
C ASN A 63 13.80 -8.51 -19.27
N ASP A 64 12.59 -9.05 -19.31
CA ASP A 64 12.27 -10.30 -18.62
C ASP A 64 13.05 -11.52 -19.15
N GLU A 65 13.29 -11.59 -20.47
CA GLU A 65 14.03 -12.71 -21.07
C GLU A 65 15.53 -12.62 -20.77
N ASP A 66 16.13 -11.45 -20.92
CA ASP A 66 17.54 -11.20 -20.57
C ASP A 66 17.78 -11.41 -19.08
N ARG A 67 16.81 -11.02 -18.25
CA ARG A 67 16.86 -11.28 -16.81
C ARG A 67 16.89 -12.78 -16.51
N LYS A 68 16.15 -13.61 -17.25
CA LYS A 68 16.21 -15.07 -17.11
C LYS A 68 17.57 -15.59 -17.53
N VAL A 69 18.08 -15.21 -18.71
CA VAL A 69 19.38 -15.66 -19.23
C VAL A 69 20.52 -15.31 -18.28
N VAL A 70 20.65 -14.03 -17.91
CA VAL A 70 21.68 -13.55 -16.97
C VAL A 70 21.55 -14.27 -15.62
N GLY A 71 20.32 -14.48 -15.14
CA GLY A 71 20.06 -15.22 -13.91
C GLY A 71 20.57 -16.65 -13.96
N THR A 72 20.28 -17.37 -15.05
CA THR A 72 20.72 -18.76 -15.27
C THR A 72 22.25 -18.85 -15.32
N LEU A 73 22.91 -17.98 -16.09
CA LEU A 73 24.37 -17.93 -16.17
C LEU A 73 25.01 -17.66 -14.81
N TYR A 74 24.44 -16.74 -14.03
CA TYR A 74 24.94 -16.40 -12.70
C TYR A 74 24.83 -17.56 -11.72
N VAL A 75 23.70 -18.27 -11.70
CA VAL A 75 23.49 -19.46 -10.85
C VAL A 75 24.43 -20.60 -11.24
N ALA A 76 24.73 -20.74 -12.53
CA ALA A 76 25.69 -21.71 -13.05
C ALA A 76 27.18 -21.32 -12.83
N GLY A 77 27.47 -20.21 -12.15
CA GLY A 77 28.83 -19.73 -11.91
C GLY A 77 29.53 -19.11 -13.12
N ARG A 78 28.83 -18.95 -14.25
CA ARG A 78 29.35 -18.37 -15.50
C ARG A 78 29.24 -16.84 -15.46
N ILE A 79 29.91 -16.23 -14.47
CA ILE A 79 29.74 -14.81 -14.13
C ILE A 79 30.14 -13.87 -15.27
N ASP A 80 31.25 -14.13 -15.94
CA ASP A 80 31.74 -13.23 -17.00
C ASP A 80 30.88 -13.30 -18.26
N GLU A 81 30.30 -14.47 -18.56
CA GLU A 81 29.31 -14.61 -19.62
C GLU A 81 28.01 -13.86 -19.27
N ALA A 82 27.57 -13.93 -18.01
CA ALA A 82 26.43 -13.17 -17.53
C ALA A 82 26.65 -11.64 -17.67
N LYS A 83 27.86 -11.16 -17.36
CA LYS A 83 28.26 -9.75 -17.56
C LYS A 83 28.30 -9.39 -19.05
N SER A 84 28.93 -10.22 -19.87
CA SER A 84 29.06 -10.00 -21.32
C SER A 84 27.68 -9.90 -21.98
N HIS A 85 26.78 -10.85 -21.70
CA HIS A 85 25.39 -10.80 -22.14
C HIS A 85 24.70 -9.51 -21.66
N GLY A 86 24.84 -9.18 -20.37
CA GLY A 86 24.28 -7.96 -19.79
C GLY A 86 24.72 -6.67 -20.51
N ILE A 87 26.00 -6.56 -20.86
CA ILE A 87 26.54 -5.42 -21.63
C ILE A 87 25.92 -5.37 -23.03
N GLN A 88 25.87 -6.50 -23.72
CA GLN A 88 25.33 -6.55 -25.09
C GLN A 88 23.87 -6.06 -25.15
N VAL A 89 23.05 -6.45 -24.18
CA VAL A 89 21.62 -6.12 -24.19
C VAL A 89 21.30 -4.75 -23.63
N ILE A 90 22.11 -4.23 -22.70
CA ILE A 90 21.89 -2.89 -22.13
C ILE A 90 22.42 -1.77 -23.04
N SER A 91 23.53 -2.01 -23.75
CA SER A 91 24.26 -0.95 -24.48
C SER A 91 23.37 -0.15 -25.45
N PRO A 92 22.51 -0.78 -26.27
CA PRO A 92 21.63 -0.05 -27.19
C PRO A 92 20.60 0.85 -26.48
N ARG A 93 20.29 0.55 -25.20
CA ARG A 93 19.29 1.26 -24.39
C ARG A 93 19.88 2.33 -23.48
N LEU A 94 21.22 2.41 -23.38
CA LEU A 94 21.88 3.40 -22.53
C LEU A 94 21.50 4.85 -22.86
N PRO A 95 21.34 5.28 -24.14
CA PRO A 95 20.91 6.64 -24.44
C PRO A 95 19.51 6.97 -23.89
N GLU A 96 18.57 6.04 -24.01
CA GLU A 96 17.21 6.17 -23.48
C GLU A 96 17.23 6.26 -21.95
N ILE A 97 17.93 5.33 -21.29
CA ILE A 97 18.08 5.32 -19.83
C ILE A 97 18.70 6.63 -19.35
N PHE A 98 19.76 7.10 -20.01
CA PHE A 98 20.42 8.35 -19.68
C PHE A 98 19.45 9.54 -19.76
N SER A 99 18.66 9.65 -20.83
CA SER A 99 17.66 10.71 -21.00
C SER A 99 16.62 10.69 -19.87
N LEU A 100 16.09 9.52 -19.52
CA LEU A 100 15.13 9.38 -18.42
C LEU A 100 15.72 9.86 -17.09
N PHE A 101 16.96 9.48 -16.77
CA PHE A 101 17.61 9.94 -15.54
C PHE A 101 17.92 11.44 -15.55
N GLN A 102 18.18 12.05 -16.71
CA GLN A 102 18.28 13.51 -16.81
C GLN A 102 16.95 14.20 -16.51
N GLU A 103 15.83 13.66 -16.96
CA GLU A 103 14.50 14.18 -16.62
C GLU A 103 14.20 14.04 -15.13
N TYR A 104 14.46 12.85 -14.57
CA TYR A 104 14.21 12.58 -13.15
C TYR A 104 15.05 13.46 -12.23
N THR A 105 16.33 13.68 -12.54
CA THR A 105 17.22 14.52 -11.73
C THR A 105 16.91 16.02 -11.86
N LYS A 106 16.12 16.43 -12.84
CA LYS A 106 15.56 17.79 -12.92
C LYS A 106 14.26 17.93 -12.14
N ALA A 107 13.47 16.85 -12.05
CA ALA A 107 12.15 16.85 -11.44
C ALA A 107 12.15 16.55 -9.93
N TYR A 108 13.18 15.86 -9.43
CA TYR A 108 13.29 15.42 -8.04
C TYR A 108 14.64 15.84 -7.44
N ASP A 109 14.63 16.20 -6.16
CA ASP A 109 15.83 16.56 -5.41
C ASP A 109 16.81 15.38 -5.29
N GLN A 110 16.25 14.16 -5.20
CA GLN A 110 17.00 12.92 -5.10
C GLN A 110 16.41 11.83 -5.98
N VAL A 111 17.27 11.15 -6.73
CA VAL A 111 16.91 9.97 -7.53
C VAL A 111 17.66 8.76 -7.00
N VAL A 112 16.95 7.78 -6.45
CA VAL A 112 17.53 6.61 -5.78
C VAL A 112 17.30 5.35 -6.61
N ILE A 113 18.39 4.75 -7.07
CA ILE A 113 18.39 3.55 -7.91
C ILE A 113 18.42 2.31 -7.04
N PHE A 114 17.57 1.33 -7.32
CA PHE A 114 17.61 0.04 -6.64
C PHE A 114 17.34 -1.14 -7.57
N CYS A 115 17.88 -2.30 -7.21
CA CYS A 115 17.52 -3.58 -7.82
C CYS A 115 17.11 -4.58 -6.72
N SER A 116 17.01 -5.89 -7.02
CA SER A 116 16.49 -6.85 -6.04
C SER A 116 17.33 -6.94 -4.75
N ARG A 117 18.66 -6.81 -4.84
CA ARG A 117 19.59 -6.97 -3.70
C ARG A 117 20.69 -5.89 -3.63
N GLY A 118 20.57 -4.80 -4.39
CA GLY A 118 21.63 -3.79 -4.46
C GLY A 118 22.94 -4.31 -5.09
N GLY A 119 22.86 -5.29 -6.00
CA GLY A 119 24.01 -5.90 -6.67
C GLY A 119 24.39 -5.21 -7.99
N PHE A 120 24.95 -6.00 -8.91
CA PHE A 120 25.56 -5.48 -10.14
C PHE A 120 24.61 -4.65 -11.01
N ARG A 121 23.35 -5.04 -11.16
CA ARG A 121 22.35 -4.32 -11.99
C ARG A 121 22.17 -2.85 -11.61
N SER A 122 21.96 -2.58 -10.32
CA SER A 122 21.84 -1.20 -9.83
C SER A 122 23.19 -0.49 -9.80
N ASN A 123 24.28 -1.23 -9.52
CA ASN A 123 25.60 -0.63 -9.42
C ASN A 123 26.15 -0.19 -10.77
N SER A 124 25.94 -0.94 -11.85
CA SER A 124 26.44 -0.60 -13.18
C SER A 124 25.85 0.70 -13.70
N ILE A 125 24.52 0.85 -13.64
CA ILE A 125 23.84 2.10 -14.01
C ILE A 125 24.22 3.24 -13.07
N PHE A 126 24.22 3.00 -11.76
CA PHE A 126 24.63 4.02 -10.79
C PHE A 126 26.04 4.56 -11.08
N SER A 127 27.03 3.68 -11.30
CA SER A 127 28.41 4.08 -11.59
C SER A 127 28.52 4.87 -12.88
N LEU A 128 27.82 4.45 -13.95
CA LEU A 128 27.79 5.17 -15.23
C LEU A 128 27.19 6.58 -15.06
N LEU A 129 26.03 6.69 -14.42
CA LEU A 129 25.36 7.99 -14.24
C LEU A 129 26.18 8.90 -13.32
N LYS A 130 26.81 8.35 -12.27
CA LYS A 130 27.74 9.09 -11.41
C LYS A 130 28.98 9.58 -12.16
N SER A 131 29.60 8.76 -13.01
CA SER A 131 30.76 9.20 -13.80
C SER A 131 30.42 10.32 -14.78
N LEU A 132 29.15 10.40 -15.19
CA LEU A 132 28.60 11.47 -16.03
C LEU A 132 28.14 12.69 -15.21
N GLY A 133 28.42 12.74 -13.90
CA GLY A 133 28.14 13.89 -13.04
C GLY A 133 26.70 14.00 -12.54
N MET A 134 25.86 12.97 -12.72
CA MET A 134 24.46 13.04 -12.26
C MET A 134 24.32 12.92 -10.75
N ASN A 135 23.36 13.66 -10.18
CA ASN A 135 22.98 13.55 -8.78
C ASN A 135 22.04 12.35 -8.53
N VAL A 136 22.55 11.13 -8.70
CA VAL A 136 21.84 9.89 -8.36
C VAL A 136 22.38 9.25 -7.09
N HIS A 137 21.58 8.45 -6.42
CA HIS A 137 21.96 7.64 -5.26
C HIS A 137 21.63 6.18 -5.55
N ARG A 138 22.17 5.27 -4.75
CA ARG A 138 21.90 3.84 -4.84
C ARG A 138 21.46 3.28 -3.49
N MET A 139 20.37 2.54 -3.49
CA MET A 139 19.92 1.83 -2.29
C MET A 139 20.78 0.60 -2.04
N GLU A 140 21.44 0.58 -0.90
CA GLU A 140 22.16 -0.58 -0.39
C GLU A 140 21.19 -1.73 -0.07
N GLY A 141 21.57 -2.95 -0.44
CA GLY A 141 20.71 -4.13 -0.25
C GLY A 141 19.42 -4.16 -1.08
N GLY A 142 19.10 -3.07 -1.80
CA GLY A 142 17.99 -2.95 -2.74
C GLY A 142 16.62 -3.30 -2.17
N TYR A 143 15.73 -3.82 -3.01
CA TYR A 143 14.36 -4.16 -2.61
C TYR A 143 14.31 -5.17 -1.45
N LYS A 144 15.29 -6.07 -1.31
CA LYS A 144 15.37 -6.99 -0.17
C LYS A 144 15.57 -6.24 1.16
N ASN A 145 16.48 -5.27 1.20
CA ASN A 145 16.69 -4.45 2.40
C ASN A 145 15.44 -3.63 2.71
N TYR A 146 14.86 -2.96 1.70
CA TYR A 146 13.57 -2.26 1.84
C TYR A 146 12.49 -3.16 2.49
N ARG A 147 12.31 -4.39 1.98
CA ARG A 147 11.34 -5.33 2.56
C ARG A 147 11.63 -5.68 4.01
N SER A 148 12.90 -5.87 4.35
CA SER A 148 13.30 -6.11 5.74
C SER A 148 12.95 -4.92 6.63
N THR A 149 13.20 -3.70 6.16
CA THR A 149 12.89 -2.47 6.90
C THR A 149 11.38 -2.33 7.11
N ILE A 150 10.55 -2.51 6.08
CA ILE A 150 9.08 -2.46 6.21
C ILE A 150 8.57 -3.47 7.25
N ASN A 151 9.05 -4.71 7.20
CA ASN A 151 8.62 -5.76 8.12
C ASN A 151 9.00 -5.43 9.58
N ASN A 152 10.16 -4.79 9.79
CA ASN A 152 10.62 -4.39 11.12
C ASN A 152 9.91 -3.14 11.63
N LEU A 153 9.47 -2.24 10.74
CA LEU A 153 8.77 -1.00 11.11
C LEU A 153 7.31 -1.26 11.54
N ILE A 154 6.62 -2.21 10.91
CA ILE A 154 5.20 -2.47 11.17
C ILE A 154 4.87 -2.67 12.67
N PRO A 155 5.58 -3.53 13.43
CA PRO A 155 5.31 -3.70 14.86
C PRO A 155 5.52 -2.41 15.66
N VAL A 156 6.62 -1.70 15.40
CA VAL A 156 6.99 -0.46 16.12
C VAL A 156 6.03 0.68 15.81
N LEU A 157 5.53 0.75 14.58
CA LEU A 157 4.58 1.75 14.14
C LEU A 157 3.24 1.59 14.85
N PHE A 158 2.65 0.39 14.82
CA PHE A 158 1.30 0.15 15.35
C PHE A 158 1.24 0.09 16.88
N GLU A 159 2.36 -0.09 17.56
CA GLU A 159 2.42 0.01 19.03
C GLU A 159 2.12 1.43 19.55
N LYS A 160 2.44 2.46 18.76
CA LYS A 160 2.30 3.88 19.16
C LYS A 160 0.94 4.48 18.80
N ILE A 161 0.11 3.74 18.08
CA ILE A 161 -1.12 4.26 17.48
C ILE A 161 -2.32 3.83 18.31
N GLN A 162 -3.20 4.78 18.60
CA GLN A 162 -4.53 4.49 19.12
C GLN A 162 -5.50 4.38 17.95
N PHE A 163 -5.88 3.15 17.60
CA PHE A 163 -6.86 2.94 16.54
C PHE A 163 -8.29 3.27 17.01
N VAL A 164 -9.05 3.89 16.11
CA VAL A 164 -10.52 3.98 16.17
C VAL A 164 -11.07 3.16 15.01
N THR A 165 -11.51 1.95 15.32
CA THR A 165 -11.89 0.96 14.32
C THR A 165 -13.40 0.96 14.09
N LEU A 166 -13.83 1.22 12.87
CA LEU A 166 -15.23 1.18 12.45
C LEU A 166 -15.60 -0.24 12.03
N TYR A 167 -16.43 -0.92 12.81
CA TYR A 167 -17.03 -2.20 12.44
C TYR A 167 -18.43 -1.99 11.86
N GLY A 168 -18.97 -3.01 11.22
CA GLY A 168 -20.31 -2.98 10.67
C GLY A 168 -20.43 -3.92 9.48
N ASN A 169 -21.66 -4.35 9.18
CA ASN A 169 -21.96 -5.27 8.08
C ASN A 169 -21.52 -4.70 6.71
N THR A 170 -21.49 -5.57 5.69
CA THR A 170 -21.21 -5.17 4.30
C THR A 170 -22.19 -4.08 3.85
N GLY A 171 -21.69 -3.00 3.24
CA GLY A 171 -22.51 -1.91 2.72
C GLY A 171 -22.90 -0.83 3.73
N THR A 172 -22.44 -0.88 4.99
CA THR A 172 -22.75 0.18 5.98
C THR A 172 -22.04 1.51 5.73
N GLY A 173 -21.23 1.63 4.66
CA GLY A 173 -20.62 2.90 4.26
C GLY A 173 -19.35 3.28 5.03
N LYS A 174 -18.65 2.33 5.67
CA LYS A 174 -17.42 2.56 6.44
C LYS A 174 -16.35 3.32 5.65
N THR A 175 -16.05 2.87 4.43
CA THR A 175 -15.05 3.51 3.54
C THR A 175 -15.44 4.97 3.23
N ALA A 176 -16.71 5.24 2.96
CA ALA A 176 -17.20 6.60 2.75
C ALA A 176 -17.08 7.48 4.03
N ILE A 177 -17.32 6.92 5.21
CA ILE A 177 -17.11 7.62 6.49
C ILE A 177 -15.62 7.94 6.69
N LEU A 178 -14.72 6.98 6.43
CA LEU A 178 -13.27 7.19 6.52
C LEU A 178 -12.79 8.31 5.58
N GLU A 179 -13.30 8.37 4.35
CA GLU A 179 -13.01 9.47 3.43
C GLU A 179 -13.46 10.83 4.01
N GLN A 180 -14.64 10.89 4.62
CA GLN A 180 -15.17 12.11 5.24
C GLN A 180 -14.38 12.54 6.47
N LEU A 181 -13.91 11.57 7.28
CA LEU A 181 -12.99 11.81 8.40
C LEU A 181 -11.64 12.35 7.92
N LYS A 182 -11.08 11.76 6.85
CA LYS A 182 -9.84 12.23 6.24
C LYS A 182 -9.96 13.67 5.72
N LYS A 183 -11.07 14.01 5.04
CA LYS A 183 -11.37 15.38 4.58
C LYS A 183 -11.45 16.40 5.73
N ARG A 184 -11.80 15.95 6.93
CA ARG A 184 -11.86 16.76 8.16
C ARG A 184 -10.52 16.81 8.92
N GLY A 185 -9.46 16.24 8.35
CA GLY A 185 -8.11 16.29 8.90
C GLY A 185 -7.77 15.18 9.90
N ALA A 186 -8.62 14.16 10.05
CA ALA A 186 -8.29 12.99 10.86
C ALA A 186 -7.25 12.10 10.16
N ASN A 187 -6.40 11.42 10.95
CA ASN A 187 -5.53 10.38 10.42
C ASN A 187 -6.39 9.16 10.07
N VAL A 188 -6.19 8.60 8.88
CA VAL A 188 -6.96 7.47 8.38
C VAL A 188 -6.03 6.43 7.77
N LEU A 189 -6.24 5.18 8.18
CA LEU A 189 -5.69 3.99 7.54
C LEU A 189 -6.85 3.26 6.82
N ASP A 190 -6.84 3.30 5.50
CA ASP A 190 -7.80 2.59 4.65
C ASP A 190 -7.18 1.23 4.24
N LEU A 191 -7.61 0.16 4.89
CA LEU A 191 -7.11 -1.20 4.67
C LEU A 191 -7.57 -1.75 3.31
N GLU A 192 -8.80 -1.46 2.90
CA GLU A 192 -9.36 -1.83 1.59
C GLU A 192 -8.55 -1.22 0.45
N ALA A 193 -8.14 0.04 0.57
CA ALA A 193 -7.26 0.70 -0.39
C ALA A 193 -5.86 0.09 -0.40
N CYS A 194 -5.28 -0.18 0.78
CA CYS A 194 -3.97 -0.84 0.88
C CYS A 194 -3.99 -2.25 0.25
N ALA A 195 -5.10 -2.98 0.40
CA ALA A 195 -5.28 -4.31 -0.17
C ALA A 195 -5.73 -4.28 -1.63
N ASN A 196 -6.25 -3.13 -2.10
CA ASN A 196 -7.08 -2.98 -3.29
C ASN A 196 -8.12 -4.09 -3.37
N ASN A 197 -8.92 -4.16 -2.31
CA ASN A 197 -10.00 -5.10 -2.17
C ASN A 197 -11.04 -4.57 -1.19
N ARG A 198 -12.32 -4.55 -1.57
CA ARG A 198 -13.42 -4.09 -0.73
C ARG A 198 -13.94 -5.15 0.27
N GLY A 199 -13.02 -5.80 1.00
CA GLY A 199 -13.35 -6.70 2.13
C GLY A 199 -14.27 -7.90 1.83
N SER A 200 -14.49 -8.27 0.56
CA SER A 200 -15.59 -9.18 0.18
C SER A 200 -15.23 -10.10 -0.98
N VAL A 201 -16.08 -11.09 -1.28
CA VAL A 201 -15.91 -11.98 -2.44
C VAL A 201 -15.91 -11.20 -3.75
N PHE A 202 -16.66 -10.10 -3.80
CA PHE A 202 -16.71 -9.16 -4.92
C PHE A 202 -15.61 -8.09 -4.81
N GLY A 203 -14.81 -8.06 -3.75
CA GLY A 203 -13.96 -6.92 -3.41
C GLY A 203 -12.94 -6.50 -4.46
N GLY A 204 -12.61 -7.37 -5.43
CA GLY A 204 -11.74 -7.03 -6.57
C GLY A 204 -12.45 -6.51 -7.83
N VAL A 205 -13.79 -6.53 -7.88
CA VAL A 205 -14.59 -6.14 -9.05
C VAL A 205 -14.51 -4.64 -9.27
N GLY A 206 -14.29 -4.20 -10.50
CA GLY A 206 -14.18 -2.79 -10.90
C GLY A 206 -12.88 -2.11 -10.45
N LEU A 207 -12.00 -2.80 -9.73
CA LEU A 207 -10.74 -2.24 -9.27
C LEU A 207 -9.65 -2.38 -10.34
N LYS A 208 -9.24 -1.23 -10.90
CA LYS A 208 -8.09 -1.18 -11.81
C LYS A 208 -6.82 -1.51 -11.04
N LYS A 209 -6.03 -2.48 -11.53
CA LYS A 209 -4.70 -2.81 -11.00
C LYS A 209 -3.69 -1.73 -11.37
N LYS A 210 -3.77 -0.56 -10.74
CA LYS A 210 -2.76 0.50 -10.90
C LYS A 210 -1.44 0.12 -10.24
N GLN A 211 -1.47 -0.75 -9.23
CA GLN A 211 -0.31 -1.30 -8.55
C GLN A 211 -0.47 -2.81 -8.35
N PRO A 212 0.61 -3.54 -7.98
CA PRO A 212 0.50 -4.94 -7.62
C PRO A 212 -0.26 -5.09 -6.29
N HIS A 213 -1.08 -6.13 -6.15
CA HIS A 213 -1.88 -6.37 -4.94
C HIS A 213 -1.57 -7.74 -4.36
N ASN A 214 -0.64 -7.75 -3.40
CA ASN A 214 -0.21 -8.91 -2.63
C ASN A 214 0.33 -8.47 -1.26
N GLN A 215 0.68 -9.44 -0.42
CA GLN A 215 1.17 -9.19 0.95
C GLN A 215 2.26 -8.13 1.04
N LYS A 216 3.25 -8.15 0.13
CA LYS A 216 4.37 -7.20 0.21
C LYS A 216 3.90 -5.78 -0.06
N MET A 217 3.08 -5.59 -1.09
CA MET A 217 2.53 -4.27 -1.40
C MET A 217 1.58 -3.79 -0.30
N PHE A 218 0.74 -4.67 0.25
CA PHE A 218 -0.12 -4.34 1.38
C PHE A 218 0.69 -3.80 2.56
N GLU A 219 1.70 -4.54 3.02
CA GLU A 219 2.59 -4.12 4.11
C GLU A 219 3.34 -2.80 3.81
N SER A 220 3.74 -2.59 2.55
CA SER A 220 4.34 -1.32 2.12
C SER A 220 3.37 -0.15 2.21
N LEU A 221 2.14 -0.33 1.73
CA LEU A 221 1.10 0.69 1.75
C LEU A 221 0.61 0.98 3.17
N LEU A 222 0.61 -0.01 4.07
CA LEU A 222 0.36 0.20 5.50
C LEU A 222 1.36 1.21 6.08
N VAL A 223 2.66 1.02 5.83
CA VAL A 223 3.69 1.94 6.32
C VAL A 223 3.63 3.29 5.60
N GLU A 224 3.40 3.29 4.28
CA GLU A 224 3.26 4.53 3.51
C GLU A 224 2.10 5.38 4.00
N SER A 225 0.96 4.77 4.37
CA SER A 225 -0.23 5.48 4.85
C SER A 225 0.04 6.31 6.10
N ALA A 226 1.05 5.93 6.90
CA ALA A 226 1.46 6.65 8.09
C ALA A 226 2.23 7.96 7.78
N THR A 227 2.66 8.14 6.54
CA THR A 227 3.36 9.35 6.10
C THR A 227 2.43 10.55 6.22
N GLY A 228 2.79 11.49 7.10
CA GLY A 228 2.03 12.73 7.31
C GLY A 228 0.88 12.62 8.31
N TRP A 229 0.75 11.52 9.06
CA TRP A 229 -0.13 11.48 10.23
C TRP A 229 0.33 12.51 11.28
N LYS A 230 -0.65 13.16 11.90
CA LYS A 230 -0.44 14.23 12.89
C LYS A 230 -0.62 13.70 14.30
N GLU A 231 0.16 14.24 15.24
CA GLU A 231 -0.06 13.99 16.67
C GLU A 231 -1.34 14.70 17.17
N PRO A 232 -2.09 14.09 18.12
CA PRO A 232 -1.88 12.75 18.67
C PRO A 232 -2.18 11.66 17.62
N LEU A 233 -1.42 10.55 17.63
CA LEU A 233 -1.57 9.41 16.72
C LEU A 233 -2.85 8.58 16.96
N VAL A 234 -4.00 9.23 16.86
CA VAL A 234 -5.32 8.61 16.78
C VAL A 234 -5.65 8.37 15.30
N VAL A 235 -5.82 7.11 14.92
CA VAL A 235 -5.99 6.71 13.51
C VAL A 235 -7.31 5.97 13.32
N PHE A 236 -8.15 6.48 12.43
CA PHE A 236 -9.40 5.81 12.06
C PHE A 236 -9.15 4.75 10.99
N THR A 237 -9.80 3.60 11.12
CA THR A 237 -9.68 2.49 10.18
C THR A 237 -10.94 1.66 10.18
N GLU A 238 -11.13 0.81 9.17
CA GLU A 238 -12.23 -0.14 9.09
C GLU A 238 -11.88 -1.50 9.72
N GLY A 239 -12.87 -2.09 10.36
CA GLY A 239 -12.80 -3.39 11.00
C GLY A 239 -13.01 -4.51 9.99
N GLU A 240 -11.90 -5.02 9.46
CA GLU A 240 -11.90 -6.14 8.51
C GLU A 240 -11.62 -7.48 9.19
N SER A 241 -11.89 -8.56 8.46
CA SER A 241 -11.45 -9.89 8.89
C SER A 241 -9.91 -9.96 8.89
N LYS A 242 -9.33 -10.99 9.53
CA LYS A 242 -7.87 -11.21 9.52
C LYS A 242 -7.25 -11.23 8.11
N ARG A 243 -8.07 -11.50 7.08
CA ARG A 243 -7.66 -11.51 5.67
C ARG A 243 -8.51 -10.54 4.87
N ILE A 244 -7.85 -9.76 4.02
CA ILE A 244 -8.48 -8.85 3.06
C ILE A 244 -7.94 -9.16 1.65
N GLY A 245 -8.80 -9.73 0.80
CA GLY A 245 -8.38 -10.29 -0.49
C GLY A 245 -7.21 -11.29 -0.36
N GLN A 246 -6.06 -10.93 -0.92
CA GLN A 246 -4.83 -11.75 -0.87
C GLN A 246 -3.90 -11.41 0.30
N ALA A 247 -4.22 -10.35 1.05
CA ALA A 247 -3.40 -9.88 2.16
C ALA A 247 -3.92 -10.38 3.50
N VAL A 248 -2.99 -10.62 4.43
CA VAL A 248 -3.25 -10.97 5.82
C VAL A 248 -2.79 -9.79 6.67
N LEU A 249 -3.66 -9.36 7.59
CA LEU A 249 -3.35 -8.27 8.51
C LEU A 249 -2.17 -8.70 9.43
N PRO A 250 -1.13 -7.86 9.59
CA PRO A 250 -0.05 -8.14 10.53
C PRO A 250 -0.58 -8.32 11.96
N PRO A 251 -0.02 -9.22 12.78
CA PRO A 251 -0.45 -9.42 14.16
C PRO A 251 -0.47 -8.12 14.98
N ALA A 252 0.57 -7.29 14.85
CA ALA A 252 0.66 -6.01 15.53
C ALA A 252 -0.50 -5.05 15.19
N LEU A 253 -0.95 -5.05 13.93
CA LEU A 253 -2.11 -4.25 13.51
C LEU A 253 -3.40 -4.79 14.12
N ILE A 254 -3.60 -6.12 14.09
CA ILE A 254 -4.78 -6.75 14.68
C ILE A 254 -4.86 -6.45 16.18
N ASP A 255 -3.75 -6.61 16.89
CA ASP A 255 -3.69 -6.38 18.34
C ASP A 255 -3.95 -4.90 18.67
N ALA A 256 -3.38 -3.97 17.89
CA ALA A 256 -3.61 -2.54 18.05
C ALA A 256 -5.07 -2.13 17.77
N MET A 257 -5.69 -2.67 16.72
CA MET A 257 -7.11 -2.46 16.42
C MET A 257 -8.01 -3.04 17.52
N GLN A 258 -7.68 -4.21 18.07
CA GLN A 258 -8.47 -4.84 19.14
C GLN A 258 -8.42 -4.05 20.46
N LYS A 259 -7.24 -3.54 20.83
CA LYS A 259 -7.03 -2.72 22.04
C LYS A 259 -7.55 -1.29 21.89
N GLY A 260 -7.74 -0.84 20.66
CA GLY A 260 -8.24 0.49 20.34
C GLY A 260 -9.71 0.71 20.67
N ILE A 261 -10.24 1.84 20.22
CA ILE A 261 -11.66 2.19 20.33
C ILE A 261 -12.39 1.48 19.20
N ASN A 262 -13.39 0.66 19.55
CA ASN A 262 -14.19 -0.09 18.57
C ASN A 262 -15.57 0.55 18.44
N LEU A 263 -15.94 1.02 17.24
CA LEU A 263 -17.24 1.63 16.96
C LEU A 263 -18.07 0.69 16.08
N ASN A 264 -19.36 0.54 16.36
CA ASN A 264 -20.27 -0.20 15.48
C ASN A 264 -21.02 0.78 14.56
N ILE A 265 -20.94 0.56 13.25
CA ILE A 265 -21.65 1.31 12.24
C ILE A 265 -22.80 0.46 11.70
N GLU A 266 -24.02 0.91 11.98
CA GLU A 266 -25.26 0.30 11.51
C GLU A 266 -25.85 1.09 10.36
N ALA A 267 -26.60 0.44 9.48
CA ALA A 267 -27.32 1.12 8.40
C ALA A 267 -28.56 0.31 8.01
N SER A 268 -29.57 0.99 7.48
CA SER A 268 -30.75 0.34 6.91
C SER A 268 -30.37 -0.57 5.73
N LEU A 269 -31.18 -1.60 5.46
CA LEU A 269 -30.94 -2.48 4.30
C LEU A 269 -30.95 -1.66 2.99
N ASP A 270 -31.88 -0.70 2.87
CA ASP A 270 -31.99 0.17 1.69
C ASP A 270 -30.73 1.02 1.49
N TYR A 271 -30.20 1.62 2.57
CA TYR A 271 -28.93 2.34 2.50
C TYR A 271 -27.80 1.43 2.04
N ARG A 272 -27.71 0.22 2.60
CA ARG A 272 -26.66 -0.75 2.25
C ARG A 272 -26.76 -1.18 0.79
N ILE A 273 -27.96 -1.43 0.27
CA ILE A 273 -28.19 -1.73 -1.15
C ILE A 273 -27.72 -0.54 -2.00
N GLY A 274 -28.12 0.68 -1.64
CA GLY A 274 -27.72 1.90 -2.33
C GLY A 274 -26.20 2.08 -2.37
N GLN A 275 -25.49 1.78 -1.27
CA GLN A 275 -24.04 1.85 -1.21
C GLN A 275 -23.37 0.82 -2.13
N ILE A 276 -23.81 -0.44 -2.10
CA ILE A 276 -23.27 -1.50 -2.96
C ILE A 276 -23.53 -1.19 -4.44
N LYS A 277 -24.68 -0.61 -4.78
CA LYS A 277 -24.93 -0.14 -6.14
C LYS A 277 -23.89 0.89 -6.60
N LYS A 278 -23.56 1.89 -5.76
CA LYS A 278 -22.52 2.88 -6.07
C LYS A 278 -21.15 2.22 -6.27
N ASP A 279 -20.81 1.27 -5.40
CA ASP A 279 -19.50 0.63 -5.37
C ASP A 279 -19.26 -0.35 -6.53
N TYR A 280 -20.33 -0.93 -7.12
CA TYR A 280 -20.20 -2.02 -8.09
C TYR A 280 -20.84 -1.78 -9.46
N LEU A 281 -21.86 -0.93 -9.60
CA LEU A 281 -22.57 -0.79 -10.90
C LEU A 281 -21.76 -0.12 -12.01
N HIS A 282 -20.63 0.50 -11.69
CA HIS A 282 -19.67 0.98 -12.69
C HIS A 282 -18.73 -0.12 -13.20
N SER A 283 -18.88 -1.35 -12.71
CA SER A 283 -18.01 -2.49 -13.05
C SER A 283 -18.52 -3.26 -14.26
N ASN A 284 -17.62 -4.01 -14.91
CA ASN A 284 -17.99 -4.87 -16.03
C ASN A 284 -18.83 -6.07 -15.54
N GLU A 285 -19.95 -6.36 -16.22
CA GLU A 285 -20.79 -7.54 -16.00
C GLU A 285 -19.96 -8.83 -15.91
N THR A 286 -18.95 -9.00 -16.78
CA THR A 286 -18.10 -10.19 -16.77
C THR A 286 -17.41 -10.41 -15.43
N GLU A 287 -16.96 -9.34 -14.77
CA GLU A 287 -16.31 -9.44 -13.45
C GLU A 287 -17.31 -9.79 -12.35
N LEU A 288 -18.54 -9.25 -12.43
CA LEU A 288 -19.63 -9.58 -11.51
C LEU A 288 -20.02 -11.06 -11.62
N LEU A 289 -20.18 -11.58 -12.84
CA LEU A 289 -20.49 -12.99 -13.08
C LEU A 289 -19.38 -13.91 -12.58
N ALA A 290 -18.12 -13.55 -12.82
CA ALA A 290 -16.96 -14.30 -12.31
C ALA A 290 -16.85 -14.26 -10.78
N ALA A 291 -17.29 -13.17 -10.14
CA ALA A 291 -17.36 -13.09 -8.68
C ALA A 291 -18.49 -13.97 -8.12
N LEU A 292 -19.65 -14.01 -8.78
CA LEU A 292 -20.75 -14.91 -8.43
C LEU A 292 -20.33 -16.38 -8.49
N ASP A 293 -19.52 -16.78 -9.48
CA ASP A 293 -19.00 -18.15 -9.56
C ASP A 293 -18.21 -18.58 -8.33
N ARG A 294 -17.50 -17.65 -7.69
CA ARG A 294 -16.75 -17.93 -6.45
C ARG A 294 -17.66 -18.24 -5.26
N LEU A 295 -18.95 -17.91 -5.34
CA LEU A 295 -19.93 -18.25 -4.32
C LEU A 295 -20.43 -19.68 -4.41
N LYS A 296 -20.17 -20.42 -5.51
CA LYS A 296 -20.59 -21.83 -5.66
C LYS A 296 -20.02 -22.75 -4.58
N SER A 297 -18.91 -22.37 -3.95
CA SER A 297 -18.34 -23.10 -2.81
C SER A 297 -19.10 -22.89 -1.49
N TYR A 298 -20.04 -21.95 -1.45
CA TYR A 298 -20.75 -21.55 -0.24
C TYR A 298 -22.28 -21.53 -0.39
N LEU A 299 -22.77 -21.40 -1.61
CA LEU A 299 -24.18 -21.38 -1.99
C LEU A 299 -24.44 -22.51 -2.98
N ASN A 300 -25.66 -23.03 -3.02
CA ASN A 300 -26.03 -24.04 -4.02
C ASN A 300 -25.93 -23.46 -5.44
N GLU A 301 -25.64 -24.33 -6.41
CA GLU A 301 -25.39 -23.91 -7.79
C GLU A 301 -26.60 -23.25 -8.45
N ALA A 302 -27.80 -23.79 -8.21
CA ALA A 302 -29.05 -23.24 -8.76
C ALA A 302 -29.26 -21.77 -8.37
N ARG A 303 -28.95 -21.39 -7.13
CA ARG A 303 -29.07 -20.01 -6.65
C ARG A 303 -28.01 -19.09 -7.25
N VAL A 304 -26.79 -19.57 -7.45
CA VAL A 304 -25.74 -18.80 -8.13
C VAL A 304 -26.12 -18.54 -9.58
N GLU A 305 -26.63 -19.54 -10.30
CA GLU A 305 -27.10 -19.35 -11.67
C GLU A 305 -28.33 -18.44 -11.74
N GLY A 306 -29.23 -18.50 -10.76
CA GLY A 306 -30.33 -17.54 -10.60
C GLY A 306 -29.85 -16.09 -10.45
N TYR A 307 -28.83 -15.85 -9.62
CA TYR A 307 -28.24 -14.51 -9.49
C TYR A 307 -27.58 -14.03 -10.78
N LYS A 308 -26.89 -14.91 -11.50
CA LYS A 308 -26.28 -14.55 -12.78
C LYS A 308 -27.33 -14.11 -13.79
N GLU A 309 -28.47 -14.80 -13.82
CA GLU A 309 -29.56 -14.43 -14.71
C GLU A 309 -30.18 -13.07 -14.32
N GLN A 310 -30.42 -12.84 -13.04
CA GLN A 310 -30.88 -11.53 -12.54
C GLN A 310 -29.89 -10.40 -12.87
N VAL A 311 -28.58 -10.65 -12.73
CA VAL A 311 -27.53 -9.69 -13.12
C VAL A 311 -27.58 -9.36 -14.62
N ARG A 312 -27.77 -10.36 -15.50
CA ARG A 312 -27.93 -10.14 -16.95
C ARG A 312 -29.20 -9.35 -17.29
N GLN A 313 -30.24 -9.49 -16.48
CA GLN A 313 -31.49 -8.75 -16.60
C GLN A 313 -31.44 -7.36 -15.93
N HIS A 314 -30.29 -6.97 -15.39
CA HIS A 314 -30.09 -5.74 -14.62
C HIS A 314 -30.92 -5.62 -13.33
N ASP A 315 -31.43 -6.74 -12.81
CA ASP A 315 -32.11 -6.81 -11.51
C ASP A 315 -31.09 -6.95 -10.37
N PHE A 316 -30.28 -5.90 -10.17
CA PHE A 316 -29.20 -5.91 -9.19
C PHE A 316 -29.69 -5.82 -7.75
N GLU A 317 -30.82 -5.13 -7.50
CA GLU A 317 -31.30 -4.88 -6.14
C GLU A 317 -31.70 -6.17 -5.44
N ALA A 318 -32.46 -7.04 -6.11
CA ALA A 318 -32.86 -8.33 -5.56
C ALA A 318 -31.64 -9.20 -5.21
N VAL A 319 -30.65 -9.26 -6.12
CA VAL A 319 -29.41 -10.01 -5.90
C VAL A 319 -28.62 -9.46 -4.71
N ILE A 320 -28.45 -8.14 -4.64
CA ILE A 320 -27.71 -7.48 -3.55
C ILE A 320 -28.41 -7.74 -2.21
N ALA A 321 -29.72 -7.49 -2.12
CA ALA A 321 -30.49 -7.68 -0.90
C ALA A 321 -30.37 -9.12 -0.38
N ASP A 322 -30.54 -10.10 -1.27
CA ASP A 322 -30.49 -11.52 -0.91
C ASP A 322 -29.07 -11.95 -0.47
N LEU A 323 -28.02 -11.45 -1.14
CA LEU A 323 -26.63 -11.69 -0.74
C LEU A 323 -26.29 -11.04 0.60
N LEU A 324 -26.72 -9.80 0.86
CA LEU A 324 -26.47 -9.14 2.14
C LEU A 324 -27.07 -9.95 3.30
N VAL A 325 -28.36 -10.26 3.21
CA VAL A 325 -29.11 -10.90 4.31
C VAL A 325 -28.73 -12.36 4.50
N LYS A 326 -28.59 -13.14 3.42
CA LYS A 326 -28.44 -14.60 3.53
C LYS A 326 -27.00 -15.10 3.38
N TYR A 327 -26.08 -14.27 2.89
CA TYR A 327 -24.67 -14.65 2.75
C TYR A 327 -23.76 -13.82 3.67
N TYR A 328 -23.81 -12.49 3.61
CA TYR A 328 -22.86 -11.65 4.36
C TYR A 328 -23.20 -11.56 5.85
N ASP A 329 -24.42 -11.13 6.20
CA ASP A 329 -24.80 -10.86 7.60
C ASP A 329 -24.59 -12.07 8.54
N PRO A 330 -24.91 -13.33 8.16
CA PRO A 330 -24.66 -14.49 9.02
C PRO A 330 -23.17 -14.77 9.30
N ARG A 331 -22.26 -14.21 8.49
CA ARG A 331 -20.81 -14.39 8.64
C ARG A 331 -20.18 -13.33 9.54
N TYR A 332 -20.89 -12.25 9.84
CA TYR A 332 -20.46 -11.27 10.82
C TYR A 332 -20.88 -11.71 12.22
N ASN A 333 -19.91 -12.06 13.07
CA ASN A 333 -20.17 -12.42 14.45
C ASN A 333 -19.76 -11.27 15.38
N PHE A 334 -20.59 -10.22 15.42
CA PHE A 334 -20.36 -9.07 16.32
C PHE A 334 -20.64 -9.38 17.79
N ASN A 335 -21.33 -10.49 18.09
CA ASN A 335 -21.76 -10.87 19.45
C ASN A 335 -20.62 -11.10 20.45
N LYS A 336 -19.36 -11.07 20.01
CA LYS A 336 -18.16 -11.22 20.87
C LYS A 336 -17.33 -9.94 21.01
N LYS A 337 -17.74 -8.82 20.40
CA LYS A 337 -17.01 -7.55 20.48
C LYS A 337 -17.78 -6.54 21.31
N GLU A 338 -17.10 -5.93 22.28
CA GLU A 338 -17.60 -4.76 22.99
C GLU A 338 -17.33 -3.51 22.15
N PHE A 339 -18.37 -2.73 21.90
CA PHE A 339 -18.28 -1.46 21.18
C PHE A 339 -18.38 -0.30 22.15
N SER A 340 -17.52 0.70 21.95
CA SER A 340 -17.51 1.93 22.74
C SER A 340 -18.70 2.84 22.41
N ALA A 341 -19.20 2.78 21.17
CA ALA A 341 -20.41 3.45 20.72
C ALA A 341 -20.97 2.80 19.45
N VAL A 342 -22.25 3.09 19.18
CA VAL A 342 -22.96 2.67 17.96
C VAL A 342 -23.42 3.91 17.22
N PHE A 343 -23.16 3.96 15.91
CA PHE A 343 -23.59 5.03 15.03
C PHE A 343 -24.44 4.45 13.90
N ARG A 344 -25.61 5.04 13.66
CA ARG A 344 -26.44 4.72 12.51
C ARG A 344 -26.07 5.62 11.34
N ASN A 345 -25.59 5.03 10.27
CA ASN A 345 -25.20 5.72 9.05
C ASN A 345 -26.33 5.70 8.03
N GLU A 346 -26.85 6.89 7.75
CA GLU A 346 -27.70 7.18 6.59
C GLU A 346 -27.06 8.29 5.71
N ASP A 347 -26.01 8.95 6.20
CA ASP A 347 -25.17 9.90 5.47
C ASP A 347 -23.75 9.92 6.06
N ALA A 348 -22.75 9.60 5.22
CA ALA A 348 -21.38 9.43 5.67
C ALA A 348 -20.75 10.72 6.23
N ALA A 349 -21.16 11.89 5.75
CA ALA A 349 -20.62 13.18 6.21
C ALA A 349 -21.14 13.53 7.61
N ALA A 350 -22.44 13.36 7.83
CA ALA A 350 -23.08 13.55 9.13
C ALA A 350 -22.58 12.52 10.16
N THR A 351 -22.43 11.25 9.77
CA THR A 351 -21.88 10.22 10.67
C THR A 351 -20.42 10.49 11.03
N ALA A 352 -19.58 10.93 10.08
CA ALA A 352 -18.20 11.32 10.37
C ALA A 352 -18.14 12.50 11.37
N GLU A 353 -19.03 13.48 11.25
CA GLU A 353 -19.13 14.59 12.19
C GLU A 353 -19.54 14.13 13.59
N ALA A 354 -20.57 13.29 13.70
CA ALA A 354 -21.01 12.72 14.97
C ALA A 354 -19.91 11.91 15.67
N ILE A 355 -19.14 11.12 14.91
CA ILE A 355 -17.99 10.37 15.44
C ILE A 355 -16.92 11.33 15.98
N MET A 356 -16.60 12.40 15.25
CA MET A 356 -15.60 13.38 15.67
C MET A 356 -16.04 14.12 16.94
N GLU A 357 -17.32 14.47 17.06
CA GLU A 357 -17.85 15.12 18.25
C GLU A 357 -17.85 14.20 19.47
N TRP A 358 -18.28 12.95 19.29
CA TRP A 358 -18.20 11.92 20.34
C TRP A 358 -16.75 11.68 20.81
N MET A 359 -15.79 11.66 19.88
CA MET A 359 -14.37 11.52 20.21
C MET A 359 -13.82 12.69 21.03
N LYS A 360 -14.29 13.92 20.80
CA LYS A 360 -13.91 15.09 21.62
C LYS A 360 -14.42 14.93 23.04
N GLN A 361 -15.71 14.63 23.19
CA GLN A 361 -16.37 14.45 24.49
C GLN A 361 -15.78 13.30 25.33
N ARG A 362 -15.15 12.32 24.68
CA ARG A 362 -14.48 11.20 25.35
C ARG A 362 -13.08 11.56 25.90
N ASN A 363 -12.42 12.52 25.25
CA ASN A 363 -11.06 12.92 25.61
C ASN A 363 -11.03 14.11 26.57
N ASP A 364 -12.15 14.83 26.72
CA ASP A 364 -12.43 15.77 27.79
C ASP A 364 -12.84 15.03 29.08
#